data_AF-A0A2S7TAB5-F1
#
_entry.id   AF-A0A2S7TAB5-F1
#
_cell.length_a   1.000
_cell.length_b   1.000
_cell.length_c   1.000
_cell.angle_alpha   90.00
_cell.angle_beta   90.00
_cell.angle_gamma   90.00
#
_symmetry.space_group_name_H-M   'P 1'
#
loop_
_entity.id
_entity.type
_entity.pdbx_description
1 polymer ?
#
loop_
_entity_poly.entity_id
_entity_poly.type
_entity_poly.pdbx_seq_one_letter_code
_entity_poly.pdbx_strand_id
1 'polypeptide(L)'
;MQEKRYYGRGKLLITGEYAVLDGALALAIPTIQGQSLHLQSGTSDHIVWKSQVKGEASPWFEAQFDLEGHLLESNDIVVGERLEQLLGAARELNPVFLEEKQPLQIEALLEFPRQWGLGSSSTLLHLLAQWAGVDPYELMYKSFGKSGSGYDLACAGAEKALLYGLENGPKQEDVDLPWTFSQQLLWVYREVKQDSRSAIEQYRKRTANFSKQELEDFLEQISALSLACSQATELSSFEQLLSKHEELLGAILGMPPVQDSHFSDYTQGVIKSLGAWGGDFILATAQDPAKASLYFKEKGYNTLLTTEQLLYPSL
;
A
#
# COMPACT_ATOMS: atom_id res chain seq x y z
N MET A 1 -24.09 18.61 12.15
CA MET A 1 -23.33 17.39 12.47
C MET A 1 -22.19 17.69 13.45
N GLN A 2 -21.87 16.80 14.41
CA GLN A 2 -20.63 16.87 15.20
C GLN A 2 -19.43 16.53 14.29
N GLU A 3 -18.30 17.21 14.47
CA GLU A 3 -17.08 16.97 13.70
C GLU A 3 -16.66 15.49 13.78
N LYS A 4 -16.34 14.90 12.62
CA LYS A 4 -15.86 13.50 12.52
C LYS A 4 -14.48 13.47 11.88
N ARG A 5 -13.62 12.58 12.39
CA ARG A 5 -12.27 12.36 11.87
C ARG A 5 -11.98 10.87 11.75
N TYR A 6 -11.43 10.50 10.61
CA TYR A 6 -10.98 9.14 10.30
C TYR A 6 -9.51 9.17 9.93
N TYR A 7 -8.79 8.08 10.19
CA TYR A 7 -7.39 7.93 9.84
C TYR A 7 -7.12 6.51 9.34
N GLY A 8 -6.35 6.40 8.26
CA GLY A 8 -5.89 5.13 7.71
C GLY A 8 -4.41 5.20 7.43
N ARG A 9 -3.66 4.16 7.83
CA ARG A 9 -2.21 4.08 7.63
C ARG A 9 -1.87 3.72 6.19
N GLY A 10 -0.75 4.24 5.70
CA GLY A 10 -0.17 3.70 4.48
C GLY A 10 0.34 2.28 4.69
N LYS A 11 0.95 1.72 3.65
CA LYS A 11 1.28 0.29 3.59
C LYS A 11 2.60 0.03 2.89
N LEU A 12 3.27 -1.04 3.33
CA LEU A 12 4.33 -1.71 2.60
C LEU A 12 4.09 -3.21 2.58
N LEU A 13 4.28 -3.82 1.42
CA LEU A 13 4.31 -5.27 1.26
C LEU A 13 5.77 -5.69 1.26
N ILE A 14 6.17 -6.44 2.30
CA ILE A 14 7.55 -6.88 2.50
C ILE A 14 7.79 -8.20 1.78
N THR A 15 6.81 -9.11 1.76
CA THR A 15 6.89 -10.36 0.99
C THR A 15 5.50 -10.77 0.52
N GLY A 16 5.43 -11.64 -0.48
CA GLY A 16 4.18 -12.17 -1.02
C GLY A 16 3.64 -11.40 -2.22
N GLU A 17 4.43 -10.49 -2.80
CA GLU A 17 4.10 -9.76 -4.02
C GLU A 17 3.66 -10.74 -5.12
N TYR A 18 2.56 -10.40 -5.79
CA TYR A 18 1.86 -11.22 -6.78
C TYR A 18 1.25 -12.52 -6.26
N ALA A 19 2.03 -13.37 -5.58
CA ALA A 19 1.61 -14.66 -5.05
C ALA A 19 0.40 -14.55 -4.08
N VAL A 20 0.29 -13.44 -3.35
CA VAL A 20 -0.86 -13.14 -2.48
C VAL A 20 -2.19 -13.12 -3.24
N LEU A 21 -2.19 -12.80 -4.54
CA LEU A 21 -3.40 -12.82 -5.39
C LEU A 21 -3.95 -14.23 -5.56
N ASP A 22 -3.07 -15.24 -5.46
CA ASP A 22 -3.40 -16.65 -5.64
C ASP A 22 -3.46 -17.41 -4.30
N GLY A 23 -3.34 -16.70 -3.17
CA GLY A 23 -3.57 -17.25 -1.84
C GLY A 23 -2.32 -17.49 -0.99
N ALA A 24 -1.11 -17.14 -1.46
CA ALA A 24 0.07 -17.19 -0.61
C ALA A 24 -0.02 -16.20 0.57
N LEU A 25 0.64 -16.54 1.67
CA LEU A 25 0.82 -15.65 2.81
C LEU A 25 1.78 -14.51 2.46
N ALA A 26 1.44 -13.30 2.87
CA ALA A 26 2.19 -12.08 2.57
C ALA A 26 2.48 -11.30 3.85
N LEU A 27 3.71 -10.87 4.05
CA LEU A 27 4.06 -9.99 5.16
C LEU A 27 3.86 -8.54 4.75
N ALA A 28 2.93 -7.85 5.40
CA ALA A 28 2.69 -6.43 5.17
C ALA A 28 2.84 -5.65 6.47
N ILE A 29 3.28 -4.39 6.36
CA ILE A 29 3.52 -3.51 7.51
C ILE A 29 2.86 -2.16 7.24
N PRO A 30 2.05 -1.63 8.17
CA PRO A 30 1.50 -0.30 8.03
C PRO A 30 2.60 0.75 8.20
N THR A 31 2.44 1.91 7.57
CA THR A 31 3.37 3.02 7.71
C THR A 31 2.95 4.00 8.81
N ILE A 32 3.91 4.79 9.29
CA ILE A 32 3.63 5.89 10.23
C ILE A 32 2.74 6.92 9.56
N GLN A 33 3.09 7.31 8.33
CA GLN A 33 2.33 8.23 7.51
C GLN A 33 1.09 7.54 6.96
N GLY A 34 0.01 8.29 6.83
CA GLY A 34 -1.26 7.78 6.33
C GLY A 34 -2.05 8.86 5.61
N GLN A 35 -3.37 8.70 5.66
CA GLN A 35 -4.33 9.67 5.18
C GLN A 35 -5.39 9.89 6.26
N SER A 36 -5.83 11.13 6.43
CA SER A 36 -6.97 11.46 7.28
C SER A 36 -8.12 12.04 6.46
N LEU A 37 -9.34 11.81 6.95
CA LEU A 37 -10.56 12.40 6.43
C LEU A 37 -11.27 13.15 7.56
N HIS A 38 -11.45 14.44 7.37
CA HIS A 38 -12.05 15.34 8.34
C HIS A 38 -13.35 15.91 7.79
N LEU A 39 -14.44 15.73 8.54
CA LEU A 39 -15.79 16.10 8.12
C LEU A 39 -16.39 17.10 9.11
N GLN A 40 -16.87 18.22 8.56
CA GLN A 40 -17.53 19.27 9.30
C GLN A 40 -18.84 19.69 8.62
N SER A 41 -19.71 20.36 9.37
CA SER A 41 -20.94 20.91 8.79
C SER A 41 -20.59 22.04 7.82
N GLY A 42 -21.14 21.99 6.62
CA GLY A 42 -21.02 23.06 5.64
C GLY A 42 -22.04 24.18 5.86
N THR A 43 -21.81 25.32 5.20
CA THR A 43 -22.77 26.44 5.13
C THR A 43 -23.36 26.64 3.73
N SER A 44 -22.88 25.87 2.75
CA SER A 44 -23.38 25.79 1.37
C SER A 44 -24.65 24.93 1.29
N ASP A 45 -25.23 24.81 0.10
CA ASP A 45 -26.26 23.83 -0.29
C ASP A 45 -25.66 22.58 -0.95
N HIS A 46 -24.35 22.39 -0.80
CA HIS A 46 -23.53 21.34 -1.45
C HIS A 46 -22.52 20.73 -0.47
N ILE A 47 -21.97 19.57 -0.83
CA ILE A 47 -20.79 18.97 -0.22
C ILE A 47 -19.55 19.56 -0.90
N VAL A 48 -18.64 20.13 -0.12
CA VAL A 48 -17.36 20.67 -0.60
C VAL A 48 -16.23 19.73 -0.18
N TRP A 49 -15.45 19.26 -1.15
CA TRP A 49 -14.33 18.35 -0.92
C TRP A 49 -13.01 19.02 -1.26
N LYS A 50 -12.01 18.87 -0.38
CA LYS A 50 -10.62 19.29 -0.62
C LYS A 50 -9.65 18.17 -0.28
N SER A 51 -8.72 17.88 -1.19
CA SER A 51 -7.60 16.96 -0.95
C SER A 51 -6.27 17.68 -1.01
N GLN A 52 -5.43 17.47 0.00
CA GLN A 52 -4.14 18.13 0.13
C GLN A 52 -3.04 17.14 0.56
N VAL A 53 -1.80 17.41 0.15
CA VAL A 53 -0.62 16.73 0.68
C VAL A 53 -0.02 17.58 1.79
N LYS A 54 0.29 16.96 2.92
CA LYS A 54 0.90 17.62 4.08
C LYS A 54 2.19 18.32 3.67
N GLY A 55 2.28 19.62 3.98
CA GLY A 55 3.42 20.47 3.64
C GLY A 55 3.30 21.20 2.30
N GLU A 56 2.32 20.89 1.46
CA GLU A 56 2.01 21.70 0.27
C GLU A 56 1.16 22.92 0.65
N ALA A 57 1.34 24.04 -0.06
CA ALA A 57 0.68 25.31 0.28
C ALA A 57 -0.81 25.35 -0.07
N SER A 58 -1.24 24.54 -1.03
CA SER A 58 -2.60 24.54 -1.56
C SER A 58 -3.09 23.10 -1.76
N PRO A 59 -4.41 22.84 -1.71
CA PRO A 59 -4.96 21.55 -2.11
C PRO A 59 -4.67 21.28 -3.58
N TRP A 60 -4.40 20.02 -3.89
CA TRP A 60 -4.17 19.58 -5.28
C TRP A 60 -5.50 19.22 -5.97
N PHE A 61 -6.55 18.95 -5.20
CA PHE A 61 -7.88 18.63 -5.71
C PHE A 61 -8.97 19.31 -4.89
N GLU A 62 -9.94 19.88 -5.61
CA GLU A 62 -11.15 20.46 -5.07
C GLU A 62 -12.35 20.03 -5.92
N ALA A 63 -13.46 19.74 -5.27
CA ALA A 63 -14.71 19.40 -5.94
C ALA A 63 -15.92 19.82 -5.11
N GLN A 64 -17.04 20.01 -5.80
CA GLN A 64 -18.36 20.18 -5.21
C GLN A 64 -19.26 19.04 -5.68
N PHE A 65 -20.01 18.48 -4.73
CA PHE A 65 -21.02 17.46 -4.99
C PHE A 65 -22.36 17.96 -4.46
N ASP A 66 -23.45 17.51 -5.06
CA ASP A 66 -24.76 17.70 -4.44
C ASP A 66 -24.85 16.90 -3.12
N LEU A 67 -25.96 17.07 -2.42
CA LEU A 67 -26.19 16.43 -1.12
C LEU A 67 -26.43 14.92 -1.22
N GLU A 68 -26.54 14.40 -2.45
CA GLU A 68 -26.63 12.99 -2.77
C GLU A 68 -25.26 12.40 -3.16
N GLY A 69 -24.24 13.24 -3.36
CA GLY A 69 -22.88 12.84 -3.72
C GLY A 69 -22.62 12.83 -5.22
N HIS A 70 -23.48 13.44 -6.03
CA HIS A 70 -23.29 13.61 -7.47
C HIS A 70 -22.38 14.79 -7.78
N LEU A 71 -21.46 14.60 -8.72
CA LEU A 71 -20.45 15.63 -9.03
C LEU A 71 -21.09 16.85 -9.70
N LEU A 72 -20.82 18.04 -9.15
CA LEU A 72 -21.27 19.32 -9.70
C LEU A 72 -20.12 20.06 -10.40
N GLU A 73 -18.98 20.16 -9.73
CA GLU A 73 -17.80 20.88 -10.21
C GLU A 73 -16.53 20.22 -9.68
N SER A 74 -15.45 20.23 -10.46
CA SER A 74 -14.13 19.85 -9.98
C SER A 74 -13.01 20.50 -10.78
N ASN A 75 -11.86 20.72 -10.13
CA ASN A 75 -10.62 21.09 -10.81
C ASN A 75 -9.94 19.92 -11.55
N ASP A 76 -10.37 18.68 -11.32
CA ASP A 76 -9.96 17.47 -12.04
C ASP A 76 -11.16 16.52 -12.19
N ILE A 77 -11.79 16.56 -13.36
CA ILE A 77 -13.03 15.81 -13.64
C ILE A 77 -12.86 14.29 -13.44
N VAL A 78 -11.69 13.73 -13.77
CA VAL A 78 -11.46 12.29 -13.69
C VAL A 78 -11.39 11.84 -12.23
N VAL A 79 -10.76 12.64 -11.37
CA VAL A 79 -10.72 12.38 -9.92
C VAL A 79 -12.11 12.61 -9.31
N GLY A 80 -12.83 13.65 -9.75
CA GLY A 80 -14.20 13.94 -9.33
C GLY A 80 -15.18 12.81 -9.62
N GLU A 81 -15.22 12.31 -10.86
CA GLU A 81 -16.07 11.20 -11.29
C GLU A 81 -15.73 9.91 -10.54
N ARG A 82 -14.44 9.68 -10.27
CA ARG A 82 -14.01 8.53 -9.47
C ARG A 82 -14.52 8.62 -8.03
N LEU A 83 -14.50 9.81 -7.44
CA LEU A 83 -15.00 10.03 -6.08
C LEU A 83 -16.53 9.91 -6.03
N GLU A 84 -17.26 10.44 -7.01
CA GLU A 84 -18.70 10.20 -7.18
C GLU A 84 -19.01 8.69 -7.24
N GLN A 85 -18.25 7.93 -8.04
CA GLN A 85 -18.42 6.48 -8.13
C GLN A 85 -18.25 5.79 -6.76
N LEU A 86 -17.29 6.23 -5.95
CA LEU A 86 -17.05 5.71 -4.61
C LEU A 86 -18.18 6.06 -3.64
N LEU A 87 -18.64 7.31 -3.65
CA LEU A 87 -19.76 7.77 -2.83
C LEU A 87 -21.06 7.04 -3.18
N GLY A 88 -21.33 6.87 -4.48
CA GLY A 88 -22.46 6.10 -4.98
C GLY A 88 -22.40 4.62 -4.56
N ALA A 89 -21.24 3.98 -4.68
CA ALA A 89 -21.04 2.60 -4.24
C ALA A 89 -21.25 2.44 -2.72
N ALA A 90 -20.76 3.39 -1.92
CA ALA A 90 -20.96 3.41 -0.47
C ALA A 90 -22.45 3.56 -0.11
N ARG A 91 -23.18 4.43 -0.81
CA ARG A 91 -24.63 4.60 -0.64
C ARG A 91 -25.43 3.36 -1.02
N GLU A 92 -25.01 2.63 -2.06
CA GLU A 92 -25.65 1.37 -2.41
C GLU A 92 -25.42 0.27 -1.36
N LEU A 93 -24.26 0.27 -0.70
CA LEU A 93 -23.95 -0.68 0.39
C LEU A 93 -24.63 -0.28 1.70
N ASN A 94 -24.76 1.02 1.97
CA ASN A 94 -25.51 1.56 3.10
C ASN A 94 -26.44 2.71 2.66
N PRO A 95 -27.73 2.45 2.43
CA PRO A 95 -28.69 3.47 1.99
C PRO A 95 -28.88 4.67 2.93
N VAL A 96 -28.50 4.55 4.21
CA VAL A 96 -28.53 5.66 5.19
C VAL A 96 -27.38 6.65 4.95
N PHE A 97 -26.33 6.24 4.22
CA PHE A 97 -25.21 7.11 3.88
C PHE A 97 -25.68 8.28 3.00
N LEU A 98 -25.45 9.51 3.50
CA LEU A 98 -25.91 10.78 2.91
C LEU A 98 -27.44 10.98 2.87
N GLU A 99 -28.22 10.13 3.55
CA GLU A 99 -29.70 10.23 3.56
C GLU A 99 -30.20 11.56 4.17
N GLU A 100 -29.50 12.09 5.17
CA GLU A 100 -29.86 13.34 5.84
C GLU A 100 -29.72 14.58 4.93
N LYS A 101 -29.08 14.45 3.76
CA LYS A 101 -28.81 15.53 2.80
C LYS A 101 -28.32 16.81 3.48
N GLN A 102 -27.25 16.68 4.27
CA GLN A 102 -26.64 17.80 4.98
C GLN A 102 -25.48 18.37 4.18
N PRO A 103 -25.31 19.70 4.15
CA PRO A 103 -24.09 20.32 3.64
C PRO A 103 -22.88 19.88 4.45
N LEU A 104 -21.78 19.54 3.77
CA LEU A 104 -20.54 19.07 4.39
C LEU A 104 -19.33 19.81 3.83
N GLN A 105 -18.35 20.02 4.69
CA GLN A 105 -16.98 20.35 4.30
C GLN A 105 -16.10 19.16 4.64
N ILE A 106 -15.44 18.61 3.62
CA ILE A 106 -14.63 17.40 3.72
C ILE A 106 -13.20 17.75 3.33
N GLU A 107 -12.27 17.49 4.25
CA GLU A 107 -10.83 17.67 4.04
C GLU A 107 -10.13 16.33 4.12
N ALA A 108 -9.50 15.91 3.02
CA ALA A 108 -8.68 14.73 2.94
C ALA A 108 -7.19 15.13 2.94
N LEU A 109 -6.45 14.79 3.99
CA LEU A 109 -5.04 15.13 4.12
C LEU A 109 -4.17 13.87 3.98
N LEU A 110 -3.30 13.85 2.97
CA LEU A 110 -2.32 12.80 2.74
C LEU A 110 -0.97 13.18 3.36
N GLU A 111 -0.38 12.30 4.17
CA GLU A 111 0.84 12.62 4.92
C GLU A 111 2.14 12.24 4.22
N PHE A 112 2.06 11.72 3.00
CA PHE A 112 3.19 11.35 2.15
C PHE A 112 2.99 11.85 0.72
N PRO A 113 4.07 12.06 -0.06
CA PRO A 113 3.96 12.40 -1.47
C PRO A 113 3.12 11.38 -2.26
N ARG A 114 2.22 11.86 -3.13
CA ARG A 114 1.29 11.00 -3.89
C ARG A 114 1.94 9.90 -4.72
N GLN A 115 3.24 10.05 -5.03
CA GLN A 115 4.01 9.14 -5.86
C GLN A 115 4.69 8.00 -5.07
N TRP A 116 4.68 8.01 -3.74
CA TRP A 116 5.42 7.05 -2.92
C TRP A 116 4.87 5.62 -2.89
N GLY A 117 3.74 5.34 -3.55
CA GLY A 117 3.21 3.97 -3.61
C GLY A 117 2.72 3.39 -2.27
N LEU A 118 2.60 4.21 -1.22
CA LEU A 118 2.19 3.80 0.13
C LEU A 118 0.67 3.62 0.29
N GLY A 119 -0.08 3.48 -0.81
CA GLY A 119 -1.50 3.12 -0.76
C GLY A 119 -2.48 4.29 -0.58
N SER A 120 -2.25 5.44 -1.22
CA SER A 120 -3.18 6.59 -1.13
C SER A 120 -4.62 6.26 -1.56
N SER A 121 -4.81 5.33 -2.51
CA SER A 121 -6.14 4.90 -2.93
C SER A 121 -6.81 3.98 -1.92
N SER A 122 -6.08 3.05 -1.32
CA SER A 122 -6.62 2.12 -0.32
C SER A 122 -6.86 2.81 1.02
N THR A 123 -6.03 3.77 1.42
CA THR A 123 -6.32 4.62 2.57
C THR A 123 -7.60 5.42 2.37
N LEU A 124 -7.80 6.06 1.21
CA LEU A 124 -9.05 6.78 0.93
C LEU A 124 -10.27 5.85 0.99
N LEU A 125 -10.16 4.67 0.39
CA LEU A 125 -11.23 3.67 0.39
C LEU A 125 -11.57 3.20 1.80
N HIS A 126 -10.57 2.96 2.65
CA HIS A 126 -10.74 2.64 4.07
C HIS A 126 -11.48 3.77 4.82
N LEU A 127 -11.09 5.03 4.61
CA LEU A 127 -11.71 6.19 5.25
C LEU A 127 -13.17 6.38 4.82
N LEU A 128 -13.46 6.18 3.53
CA LEU A 128 -14.83 6.23 3.01
C LEU A 128 -15.68 5.09 3.57
N ALA A 129 -15.12 3.89 3.70
CA ALA A 129 -15.82 2.76 4.31
C ALA A 129 -16.15 3.03 5.78
N GLN A 130 -15.21 3.62 6.54
CA GLN A 130 -15.46 4.05 7.93
C GLN A 130 -16.54 5.13 8.00
N TRP A 131 -16.51 6.11 7.10
CA TRP A 131 -17.52 7.17 7.07
C TRP A 131 -18.91 6.61 6.73
N ALA A 132 -19.00 5.74 5.72
CA ALA A 132 -20.24 5.15 5.30
C ALA A 132 -20.73 3.99 6.20
N GLY A 133 -19.89 3.49 7.10
CA GLY A 133 -20.24 2.35 7.97
C GLY A 133 -20.45 1.06 7.18
N VAL A 134 -19.62 0.81 6.16
CA VAL A 134 -19.67 -0.37 5.28
C VAL A 134 -18.37 -1.17 5.36
N ASP A 135 -18.39 -2.42 4.89
CA ASP A 135 -17.18 -3.21 4.78
C ASP A 135 -16.24 -2.64 3.68
N PRO A 136 -14.95 -2.39 3.99
CA PRO A 136 -14.02 -1.80 3.02
C PRO A 136 -13.71 -2.70 1.82
N TYR A 137 -13.74 -4.03 1.98
CA TYR A 137 -13.55 -4.97 0.87
C TYR A 137 -14.79 -5.01 -0.03
N GLU A 138 -15.99 -4.97 0.53
CA GLU A 138 -17.22 -4.85 -0.26
C GLU A 138 -17.21 -3.55 -1.08
N LEU A 139 -16.84 -2.42 -0.46
CA LEU A 139 -16.69 -1.14 -1.17
C LEU A 139 -15.65 -1.24 -2.29
N MET A 140 -14.49 -1.85 -2.02
CA MET A 140 -13.45 -2.10 -3.03
C MET A 140 -13.99 -2.88 -4.22
N TYR A 141 -14.62 -4.03 -3.95
CA TYR A 141 -15.11 -4.92 -4.99
C TYR A 141 -16.20 -4.26 -5.82
N LYS A 142 -17.04 -3.44 -5.19
CA LYS A 142 -18.11 -2.71 -5.86
C LYS A 142 -17.59 -1.58 -6.74
N SER A 143 -16.52 -0.90 -6.34
CA SER A 143 -15.95 0.23 -7.08
C SER A 143 -14.94 -0.19 -8.16
N PHE A 144 -14.16 -1.24 -7.91
CA PHE A 144 -13.00 -1.61 -8.74
C PHE A 144 -12.98 -3.08 -9.19
N GLY A 145 -13.91 -3.91 -8.73
CA GLY A 145 -13.90 -5.35 -8.95
C GLY A 145 -12.86 -6.09 -8.09
N LYS A 146 -12.69 -7.39 -8.36
CA LYS A 146 -11.78 -8.29 -7.62
C LYS A 146 -10.39 -8.38 -8.27
N SER A 147 -9.75 -7.23 -8.55
CA SER A 147 -8.47 -7.20 -9.26
C SER A 147 -7.23 -7.18 -8.36
N GLY A 148 -7.35 -6.69 -7.13
CA GLY A 148 -6.27 -6.66 -6.13
C GLY A 148 -6.54 -7.64 -4.99
N SER A 149 -5.50 -7.96 -4.20
CA SER A 149 -5.67 -8.80 -3.02
C SER A 149 -6.40 -8.06 -1.90
N GLY A 150 -6.14 -6.76 -1.72
CA GLY A 150 -6.72 -5.96 -0.64
C GLY A 150 -5.88 -5.95 0.64
N TYR A 151 -4.63 -6.43 0.60
CA TYR A 151 -3.71 -6.36 1.75
C TYR A 151 -3.48 -4.91 2.22
N ASP A 152 -3.58 -3.95 1.30
CA ASP A 152 -3.37 -2.54 1.58
C ASP A 152 -4.54 -1.93 2.35
N LEU A 153 -5.77 -2.42 2.12
CA LEU A 153 -6.92 -2.13 2.99
C LEU A 153 -6.75 -2.72 4.38
N ALA A 154 -6.17 -3.93 4.47
CA ALA A 154 -5.82 -4.58 5.72
C ALA A 154 -4.85 -3.69 6.53
N CYS A 155 -3.78 -3.20 5.90
CA CYS A 155 -2.83 -2.28 6.53
C CYS A 155 -3.45 -0.95 6.95
N ALA A 156 -4.42 -0.41 6.19
CA ALA A 156 -4.99 0.90 6.49
C ALA A 156 -5.61 0.99 7.89
N GLY A 157 -6.23 -0.10 8.36
CA GLY A 157 -6.79 -0.19 9.71
C GLY A 157 -5.89 -0.89 10.75
N ALA A 158 -4.68 -1.31 10.38
CA ALA A 158 -3.84 -2.14 11.24
C ALA A 158 -3.03 -1.31 12.24
N GLU A 159 -2.85 -1.86 13.45
CA GLU A 159 -1.98 -1.30 14.48
C GLU A 159 -0.65 -2.05 14.62
N LYS A 160 -0.50 -3.17 13.90
CA LYS A 160 0.68 -4.04 13.88
C LYS A 160 1.05 -4.43 12.46
N ALA A 161 2.24 -4.98 12.29
CA ALA A 161 2.54 -5.76 11.10
C ALA A 161 1.57 -6.94 11.00
N LEU A 162 1.34 -7.43 9.80
CA LEU A 162 0.36 -8.47 9.56
C LEU A 162 0.84 -9.50 8.54
N LEU A 163 0.52 -10.75 8.81
CA LEU A 163 0.53 -11.82 7.82
C LEU A 163 -0.86 -11.86 7.17
N TYR A 164 -0.89 -11.62 5.87
CA TYR A 164 -2.12 -11.51 5.08
C TYR A 164 -2.27 -12.68 4.11
N GLY A 165 -3.48 -13.20 3.96
CA GLY A 165 -3.79 -14.22 2.97
C GLY A 165 -5.22 -14.12 2.45
N LEU A 166 -5.50 -14.85 1.37
CA LEU A 166 -6.82 -14.91 0.72
C LEU A 166 -7.51 -16.27 0.87
N GLU A 167 -7.00 -17.16 1.74
CA GLU A 167 -7.56 -18.50 1.90
C GLU A 167 -8.98 -18.44 2.48
N ASN A 168 -9.97 -18.63 1.60
CA ASN A 168 -11.40 -18.43 1.86
C ASN A 168 -11.81 -16.97 2.12
N GLY A 169 -11.13 -16.02 1.48
CA GLY A 169 -11.36 -14.58 1.61
C GLY A 169 -10.25 -13.85 2.37
N PRO A 170 -10.29 -12.52 2.43
CA PRO A 170 -9.30 -11.71 3.14
C PRO A 170 -9.17 -12.13 4.60
N LYS A 171 -7.96 -12.51 5.01
CA LYS A 171 -7.61 -12.83 6.40
C LYS A 171 -6.29 -12.16 6.74
N GLN A 172 -6.20 -11.69 7.99
CA GLN A 172 -4.98 -11.14 8.55
C GLN A 172 -4.73 -11.73 9.93
N GLU A 173 -3.45 -11.93 10.25
CA GLU A 173 -2.96 -12.23 11.59
C GLU A 173 -1.96 -11.14 11.97
N ASP A 174 -2.20 -10.48 13.10
CA ASP A 174 -1.27 -9.50 13.64
C ASP A 174 0.01 -10.19 14.12
N VAL A 175 1.16 -9.65 13.74
CA VAL A 175 2.47 -10.17 14.14
C VAL A 175 3.34 -9.07 14.74
N ASP A 176 4.06 -9.43 15.80
CA ASP A 176 5.13 -8.60 16.36
C ASP A 176 6.45 -8.98 15.66
N LEU A 177 7.14 -7.99 15.09
CA LEU A 177 8.38 -8.24 14.35
C LEU A 177 9.58 -8.18 15.30
N PRO A 178 10.32 -9.29 15.52
CA PRO A 178 11.46 -9.32 16.44
C PRO A 178 12.75 -8.85 15.74
N TRP A 179 12.63 -7.89 14.82
CA TRP A 179 13.71 -7.42 13.95
C TRP A 179 14.71 -6.56 14.75
N THR A 180 15.62 -7.20 15.47
CA THR A 180 16.68 -6.53 16.24
C THR A 180 17.66 -5.72 15.38
N PHE A 181 17.54 -5.85 14.06
CA PHE A 181 18.33 -5.20 13.03
C PHE A 181 17.56 -4.08 12.30
N SER A 182 16.44 -3.57 12.82
CA SER A 182 15.61 -2.53 12.16
C SER A 182 16.40 -1.28 11.70
N GLN A 183 17.42 -0.89 12.47
CA GLN A 183 18.35 0.22 12.19
C GLN A 183 19.30 -0.06 11.01
N GLN A 184 19.40 -1.32 10.59
CA GLN A 184 20.21 -1.78 9.46
C GLN A 184 19.40 -1.87 8.16
N LEU A 185 18.14 -1.40 8.18
CA LEU A 185 17.24 -1.37 7.04
C LEU A 185 17.11 0.07 6.52
N LEU A 186 17.21 0.21 5.20
CA LEU A 186 17.09 1.48 4.49
C LEU A 186 16.02 1.37 3.41
N TRP A 187 15.03 2.25 3.47
CA TRP A 187 13.92 2.31 2.52
C TRP A 187 14.20 3.38 1.48
N VAL A 188 14.49 2.96 0.25
CA VAL A 188 14.96 3.84 -0.82
C VAL A 188 13.86 4.02 -1.85
N TYR A 189 13.40 5.25 -2.03
CA TYR A 189 12.44 5.59 -3.08
C TYR A 189 13.18 5.79 -4.41
N ARG A 190 12.75 5.06 -5.44
CA ARG A 190 13.43 5.00 -6.75
C ARG A 190 12.93 6.02 -7.78
N GLU A 191 11.84 6.73 -7.49
CA GLU A 191 11.19 7.68 -8.43
C GLU A 191 10.70 7.04 -9.75
N VAL A 192 10.59 5.69 -9.81
CA VAL A 192 10.17 4.97 -11.02
C VAL A 192 8.76 4.42 -10.83
N LYS A 193 7.74 5.18 -11.22
CA LYS A 193 6.36 4.67 -11.15
C LYS A 193 6.18 3.47 -12.08
N GLN A 194 5.86 2.32 -11.51
CA GLN A 194 5.45 1.13 -12.25
C GLN A 194 3.93 0.97 -12.23
N ASP A 195 3.34 0.59 -13.36
CA ASP A 195 1.92 0.29 -13.44
C ASP A 195 1.65 -1.10 -12.83
N SER A 196 1.04 -1.13 -11.65
CA SER A 196 0.72 -2.38 -10.96
C SER A 196 -0.22 -3.28 -11.77
N ARG A 197 -1.08 -2.72 -12.64
CA ARG A 197 -2.01 -3.54 -13.45
C ARG A 197 -1.25 -4.34 -14.49
N SER A 198 -0.32 -3.72 -15.20
CA SER A 198 0.48 -4.42 -16.22
C SER A 198 1.38 -5.48 -15.60
N ALA A 199 1.94 -5.21 -14.42
CA ALA A 199 2.75 -6.17 -13.68
C ALA A 199 1.93 -7.40 -13.22
N ILE A 200 0.71 -7.19 -12.72
CA ILE A 200 -0.22 -8.27 -12.35
C ILE A 200 -0.63 -9.09 -13.58
N GLU A 201 -0.93 -8.43 -14.71
CA GLU A 201 -1.26 -9.13 -15.95
C GLU A 201 -0.09 -9.99 -16.46
N GLN A 202 1.14 -9.49 -16.36
CA GLN A 202 2.33 -10.26 -16.72
C GLN A 202 2.50 -11.46 -15.81
N TYR A 203 2.37 -11.30 -14.49
CA TYR A 203 2.40 -12.40 -13.54
C TYR A 203 1.35 -13.48 -13.89
N ARG A 204 0.08 -13.08 -14.08
CA ARG A 204 -0.99 -14.02 -14.45
C ARG A 204 -0.72 -14.75 -15.75
N LYS A 205 -0.14 -14.08 -16.76
CA LYS A 205 0.26 -14.74 -18.02
C LYS A 205 1.37 -15.77 -17.82
N ARG A 206 2.32 -15.51 -16.92
CA ARG A 206 3.43 -16.41 -16.60
C ARG A 206 2.95 -17.65 -15.84
N THR A 207 2.02 -17.49 -14.90
CA THR A 207 1.49 -18.57 -14.08
C THR A 207 0.34 -19.34 -14.73
N ALA A 208 -0.27 -18.83 -15.82
CA ALA A 208 -1.40 -19.47 -16.50
C ALA A 208 -1.14 -20.91 -16.98
N ASN A 209 0.12 -21.27 -17.25
CA ASN A 209 0.50 -22.60 -17.72
C ASN A 209 0.99 -23.54 -16.60
N PHE A 210 1.00 -23.09 -15.35
CA PHE A 210 1.44 -23.91 -14.23
C PHE A 210 0.43 -25.04 -14.03
N SER A 211 0.95 -26.25 -13.82
CA SER A 211 0.14 -27.30 -13.22
C SER A 211 -0.30 -26.86 -11.81
N LYS A 212 -1.38 -27.46 -11.33
CA LYS A 212 -1.87 -27.19 -9.98
C LYS A 212 -0.78 -27.37 -8.92
N GLN A 213 0.02 -28.44 -9.03
CA GLN A 213 1.10 -28.72 -8.09
C GLN A 213 2.22 -27.67 -8.16
N GLU A 214 2.63 -27.25 -9.36
CA GLU A 214 3.67 -26.21 -9.51
C GLU A 214 3.24 -24.89 -8.89
N LEU A 215 1.96 -24.52 -9.04
CA LEU A 215 1.42 -23.34 -8.38
C LEU A 215 1.38 -23.52 -6.86
N GLU A 216 0.87 -24.64 -6.36
CA GLU A 216 0.83 -24.94 -4.91
C GLU A 216 2.23 -24.90 -4.28
N ASP A 217 3.22 -25.57 -4.88
CA ASP A 217 4.61 -25.59 -4.39
C ASP A 217 5.23 -24.18 -4.36
N PHE A 218 4.91 -23.34 -5.34
CA PHE A 218 5.37 -21.95 -5.37
C PHE A 218 4.72 -21.11 -4.28
N LEU A 219 3.40 -21.23 -4.10
CA LEU A 219 2.66 -20.48 -3.07
C LEU A 219 3.09 -20.91 -1.66
N GLU A 220 3.34 -22.20 -1.43
CA GLU A 220 3.87 -22.71 -0.16
C GLU A 220 5.27 -22.15 0.14
N GLN A 221 6.17 -22.13 -0.84
CA GLN A 221 7.50 -21.55 -0.67
C GLN A 221 7.45 -20.06 -0.33
N ILE A 222 6.64 -19.27 -1.05
CA ILE A 222 6.47 -17.85 -0.75
C ILE A 222 5.86 -17.63 0.63
N SER A 223 4.86 -18.44 1.00
CA SER A 223 4.22 -18.34 2.32
C SER A 223 5.21 -18.65 3.45
N ALA A 224 6.04 -19.68 3.28
CA ALA A 224 7.09 -20.04 4.23
C ALA A 224 8.13 -18.93 4.38
N LEU A 225 8.52 -18.27 3.28
CA LEU A 225 9.42 -17.12 3.32
C LEU A 225 8.79 -15.92 4.02
N SER A 226 7.52 -15.62 3.77
CA SER A 226 6.80 -14.54 4.46
C SER A 226 6.76 -14.77 5.98
N LEU A 227 6.42 -16.00 6.39
CA LEU A 227 6.41 -16.37 7.80
C LEU A 227 7.81 -16.27 8.42
N ALA A 228 8.83 -16.82 7.76
CA ALA A 228 10.21 -16.76 8.25
C ALA A 228 10.73 -15.32 8.35
N CYS A 229 10.42 -14.46 7.38
CA CYS A 229 10.75 -13.03 7.44
C CYS A 229 10.12 -12.34 8.64
N SER A 230 8.85 -12.66 8.95
CA SER A 230 8.15 -12.09 10.11
C SER A 230 8.77 -12.50 11.46
N GLN A 231 9.49 -13.61 11.50
CA GLN A 231 10.08 -14.20 12.70
C GLN A 231 11.60 -14.00 12.79
N ALA A 232 12.23 -13.41 11.78
CA ALA A 232 13.68 -13.24 11.71
C ALA A 232 14.19 -12.33 12.83
N THR A 233 15.23 -12.77 13.54
CA THR A 233 15.86 -11.99 14.62
C THR A 233 17.24 -11.45 14.25
N GLU A 234 17.88 -12.03 13.22
CA GLU A 234 19.24 -11.71 12.78
C GLU A 234 19.25 -11.23 11.34
N LEU A 235 20.02 -10.17 11.06
CA LEU A 235 20.10 -9.56 9.72
C LEU A 235 20.53 -10.56 8.65
N SER A 236 21.52 -11.41 8.92
CA SER A 236 22.04 -12.38 7.97
C SER A 236 20.99 -13.41 7.55
N SER A 237 20.16 -13.87 8.50
CA SER A 237 19.05 -14.78 8.21
C SER A 237 17.98 -14.09 7.38
N PHE A 238 17.66 -12.83 7.70
CA PHE A 238 16.72 -12.02 6.94
C PHE A 238 17.20 -11.78 5.50
N GLU A 239 18.48 -11.43 5.31
CA GLU A 239 19.11 -11.25 4.01
C GLU A 239 18.98 -12.50 3.13
N GLN A 240 19.25 -13.69 3.68
CA GLN A 240 19.08 -14.95 2.96
C GLN A 240 17.62 -15.19 2.52
N LEU A 241 16.66 -14.88 3.39
CA LEU A 241 15.23 -14.99 3.08
C LEU A 241 14.82 -14.01 1.98
N LEU A 242 15.29 -12.75 2.04
CA LEU A 242 15.02 -11.74 1.02
C LEU A 242 15.60 -12.14 -0.34
N SER A 243 16.86 -12.60 -0.39
CA SER A 243 17.47 -13.06 -1.63
C SER A 243 16.72 -14.24 -2.22
N LYS A 244 16.33 -15.22 -1.39
CA LYS A 244 15.57 -16.37 -1.86
C LYS A 244 14.19 -15.98 -2.40
N HIS A 245 13.55 -15.02 -1.76
CA HIS A 245 12.27 -14.45 -2.19
C HIS A 245 12.38 -13.76 -3.55
N GLU A 246 13.39 -12.89 -3.73
CA GLU A 246 13.66 -12.21 -5.01
C GLU A 246 14.00 -13.21 -6.13
N GLU A 247 14.81 -14.24 -5.86
CA GLU A 247 15.14 -15.28 -6.82
C GLU A 247 13.89 -16.04 -7.31
N LEU A 248 13.04 -16.48 -6.38
CA LEU A 248 11.82 -17.22 -6.71
C LEU A 248 10.87 -16.37 -7.55
N LEU A 249 10.55 -15.16 -7.10
CA LEU A 249 9.64 -14.29 -7.86
C LEU A 249 10.26 -13.82 -9.18
N GLY A 250 11.56 -13.54 -9.21
CA GLY A 250 12.27 -13.14 -10.43
C GLY A 250 12.20 -14.21 -11.50
N ALA A 251 12.38 -15.48 -11.12
CA ALA A 251 12.22 -16.62 -12.01
C ALA A 251 10.79 -16.71 -12.60
N ILE A 252 9.75 -16.50 -11.78
CA ILE A 252 8.34 -16.52 -12.22
C ILE A 252 8.02 -15.36 -13.18
N LEU A 253 8.44 -14.15 -12.82
CA LEU A 253 8.17 -12.95 -13.61
C LEU A 253 8.99 -12.94 -14.91
N GLY A 254 10.10 -13.69 -14.95
CA GLY A 254 11.10 -13.65 -16.02
C GLY A 254 11.88 -12.34 -15.99
N MET A 255 12.13 -11.82 -14.80
CA MET A 255 12.84 -10.56 -14.56
C MET A 255 13.96 -10.81 -13.53
N PRO A 256 15.18 -10.30 -13.75
CA PRO A 256 16.21 -10.39 -12.75
C PRO A 256 15.81 -9.62 -11.47
N PRO A 257 16.31 -10.02 -10.29
CA PRO A 257 16.23 -9.23 -9.07
C PRO A 257 16.69 -7.78 -9.30
N VAL A 258 16.11 -6.84 -8.54
CA VAL A 258 16.47 -5.42 -8.68
C VAL A 258 17.94 -5.17 -8.35
N GLN A 259 18.51 -5.94 -7.40
CA GLN A 259 19.92 -5.86 -7.06
C GLN A 259 20.80 -6.19 -8.27
N ASP A 260 20.55 -7.31 -8.93
CA ASP A 260 21.36 -7.77 -10.07
C ASP A 260 21.27 -6.83 -11.27
N SER A 261 20.10 -6.23 -11.49
CA SER A 261 19.83 -5.39 -12.67
C SER A 261 20.25 -3.93 -12.51
N HIS A 262 20.19 -3.37 -11.29
CA HIS A 262 20.40 -1.94 -11.06
C HIS A 262 21.49 -1.62 -10.04
N PHE A 263 21.87 -2.58 -9.19
CA PHE A 263 22.73 -2.37 -8.03
C PHE A 263 23.73 -3.51 -7.86
N SER A 264 24.24 -4.07 -8.96
CA SER A 264 25.17 -5.21 -8.94
C SER A 264 26.49 -4.89 -8.25
N ASP A 265 26.80 -3.60 -8.08
CA ASP A 265 27.96 -3.07 -7.36
C ASP A 265 27.67 -2.75 -5.87
N TYR A 266 26.47 -3.02 -5.38
CA TYR A 266 26.14 -2.85 -3.96
C TYR A 266 26.76 -3.94 -3.11
N THR A 267 27.52 -3.54 -2.09
CA THR A 267 28.33 -4.46 -1.25
C THR A 267 27.98 -4.42 0.23
N GLN A 268 27.01 -3.58 0.65
CA GLN A 268 26.70 -3.39 2.07
C GLN A 268 25.68 -4.40 2.61
N GLY A 269 24.97 -5.10 1.72
CA GLY A 269 23.94 -6.08 2.06
C GLY A 269 23.14 -6.52 0.83
N VAL A 270 21.86 -6.81 1.04
CA VAL A 270 20.88 -7.28 0.05
C VAL A 270 19.90 -6.16 -0.29
N ILE A 271 19.49 -6.08 -1.55
CA ILE A 271 18.44 -5.18 -2.01
C ILE A 271 17.26 -6.01 -2.50
N LYS A 272 16.09 -5.71 -1.94
CA LYS A 272 14.82 -6.29 -2.29
C LYS A 272 13.89 -5.29 -2.99
N SER A 273 13.22 -5.76 -4.03
CA SER A 273 12.10 -5.08 -4.68
C SER A 273 10.90 -4.99 -3.74
N LEU A 274 10.20 -3.84 -3.70
CA LEU A 274 8.91 -3.72 -3.01
C LEU A 274 7.80 -3.36 -4.00
N GLY A 275 6.57 -3.79 -3.71
CA GLY A 275 5.40 -3.46 -4.52
C GLY A 275 5.44 -4.12 -5.91
N ALA A 276 5.25 -3.34 -6.97
CA ALA A 276 5.14 -3.83 -8.34
C ALA A 276 6.49 -4.24 -8.98
N TRP A 277 7.39 -4.87 -8.21
CA TRP A 277 8.77 -5.23 -8.59
C TRP A 277 9.75 -4.05 -8.61
N GLY A 278 9.73 -3.25 -7.54
CA GLY A 278 10.78 -2.29 -7.23
C GLY A 278 10.63 -0.92 -7.90
N GLY A 279 9.46 -0.57 -8.43
CA GLY A 279 9.22 0.75 -9.01
C GLY A 279 9.29 1.89 -7.98
N ASP A 280 8.49 1.79 -6.93
CA ASP A 280 8.34 2.89 -5.96
C ASP A 280 9.47 2.84 -4.93
N PHE A 281 9.48 1.83 -4.07
CA PHE A 281 10.51 1.63 -3.05
C PHE A 281 11.27 0.33 -3.27
N ILE A 282 12.49 0.31 -2.77
CA ILE A 282 13.27 -0.90 -2.49
C ILE A 282 13.64 -0.91 -1.01
N LEU A 283 13.83 -2.11 -0.47
CA LEU A 283 14.43 -2.33 0.83
C LEU A 283 15.88 -2.69 0.64
N ALA A 284 16.80 -1.93 1.24
CA ALA A 284 18.22 -2.28 1.29
C ALA A 284 18.61 -2.63 2.72
N THR A 285 19.29 -3.75 2.91
CA THR A 285 19.96 -4.07 4.16
C THR A 285 21.39 -3.56 4.14
N ALA A 286 21.91 -3.16 5.30
CA ALA A 286 23.26 -2.63 5.39
C ALA A 286 23.90 -2.97 6.74
N GLN A 287 25.07 -3.60 6.69
CA GLN A 287 25.94 -3.70 7.87
C GLN A 287 26.37 -2.31 8.37
N ASP A 288 26.56 -1.36 7.45
CA ASP A 288 26.86 0.05 7.72
C ASP A 288 25.83 0.96 6.98
N PRO A 289 24.76 1.41 7.67
CA PRO A 289 23.72 2.25 7.08
C PRO A 289 24.22 3.59 6.53
N ALA A 290 25.32 4.13 7.06
CA ALA A 290 25.90 5.38 6.57
C ALA A 290 26.53 5.18 5.19
N LYS A 291 27.26 4.07 5.00
CA LYS A 291 27.82 3.71 3.68
C LYS A 291 26.74 3.39 2.66
N ALA A 292 25.69 2.67 3.05
CA ALA A 292 24.56 2.42 2.18
C ALA A 292 23.89 3.73 1.74
N SER A 293 23.67 4.65 2.69
CA SER A 293 23.10 5.97 2.39
C SER A 293 23.96 6.78 1.43
N LEU A 294 25.29 6.74 1.58
CA LEU A 294 26.21 7.39 0.66
C LEU A 294 26.11 6.80 -0.75
N TYR A 295 26.13 5.47 -0.87
CA TYR A 295 26.00 4.76 -2.14
C TYR A 295 24.73 5.16 -2.90
N PHE A 296 23.56 5.16 -2.24
CA PHE A 296 22.30 5.51 -2.90
C PHE A 296 22.24 6.98 -3.30
N LYS A 297 22.79 7.89 -2.48
CA LYS A 297 22.90 9.32 -2.85
C LYS A 297 23.80 9.53 -4.06
N GLU A 298 24.94 8.86 -4.12
CA GLU A 298 25.86 8.92 -5.28
C GLU A 298 25.21 8.38 -6.56
N LYS A 299 24.30 7.41 -6.43
CA LYS A 299 23.47 6.90 -7.53
C LYS A 299 22.26 7.79 -7.89
N GLY A 300 22.05 8.89 -7.17
CA GLY A 300 20.99 9.88 -7.45
C GLY A 300 19.67 9.68 -6.68
N TYR A 301 19.61 8.73 -5.74
CA TYR A 301 18.42 8.50 -4.93
C TYR A 301 18.45 9.39 -3.68
N ASN A 302 17.54 10.36 -3.63
CA ASN A 302 17.56 11.42 -2.60
C ASN A 302 16.64 11.12 -1.40
N THR A 303 15.64 10.27 -1.59
CA THR A 303 14.67 9.92 -0.56
C THR A 303 15.06 8.58 0.05
N LEU A 304 15.70 8.65 1.22
CA LEU A 304 16.16 7.51 2.01
C LEU A 304 15.52 7.62 3.39
N LEU A 305 14.75 6.62 3.80
CA LEU A 305 14.06 6.60 5.08
C LEU A 305 14.58 5.45 5.95
N THR A 306 14.70 5.70 7.25
CA THR A 306 14.94 4.61 8.23
C THR A 306 13.63 3.92 8.58
N THR A 307 13.71 2.76 9.21
CA THR A 307 12.53 2.01 9.69
C THR A 307 11.67 2.85 10.62
N GLU A 308 12.26 3.63 11.51
CA GLU A 308 11.57 4.46 12.51
C GLU A 308 10.88 5.68 11.89
N GLN A 309 11.28 6.06 10.68
CA GLN A 309 10.64 7.15 9.93
C GLN A 309 9.46 6.66 9.09
N LEU A 310 9.38 5.36 8.80
CA LEU A 310 8.44 4.81 7.81
C LEU A 310 7.47 3.79 8.39
N LEU A 311 7.92 2.86 9.23
CA LEU A 311 7.11 1.71 9.67
C LEU A 311 6.39 1.97 11.00
N TYR A 312 5.15 1.47 11.09
CA TYR A 312 4.33 1.48 12.29
C TYR A 312 3.97 0.03 12.72
N PRO A 313 3.96 -0.27 14.03
CA PRO A 313 4.58 0.50 15.10
C PRO A 313 6.10 0.53 14.89
N SER A 314 6.78 1.47 15.57
CA SER A 314 8.25 1.48 15.53
C SER A 314 8.79 0.17 16.13
N LEU A 315 9.75 -0.44 15.42
CA LEU A 315 10.36 -1.74 15.74
C LEU A 315 11.60 -1.61 16.61
#